data_AF-A0A8D9AV65-F1
#
_entry.id   AF-A0A8D9AV65-F1
#
_cell.length_a   1.000
_cell.length_b   1.000
_cell.length_c   1.000
_cell.angle_alpha   90.00
_cell.angle_beta   90.00
_cell.angle_gamma   90.00
#
_symmetry.space_group_name_H-M   'P 1'
#
loop_
_entity.id
_entity.type
_entity.pdbx_description
1 polymer ?
#
loop_
_entity_poly.entity_id
_entity_poly.type
_entity_poly.pdbx_seq_one_letter_code
_entity_poly.pdbx_strand_id
1 'polypeptide(L)'
;MVLHAGWLHLIFNLLVQLLVGLPLEMVHGSLRIGVVYMAGVLAGSLGTSVIDSDVFLVGASGGVYALLAAHLANVLLNYNQMEFGIVRLLAIFVVASADVGFAVYNRYAGELVGAGPPVSYVAHLTGALAGLTIGLLVLKNFEQKLREQLMWWIALGVYAACTIFAVIYNVTSPSYTYAT
;
A
#
# COMPACT_ATOMS: atom_id res chain seq x y z
N MET A 1 2.17 6.36 10.16
CA MET A 1 1.74 5.05 10.69
C MET A 1 0.84 5.16 11.92
N VAL A 2 1.30 5.75 13.04
CA VAL A 2 0.54 5.74 14.31
C VAL A 2 -0.49 6.88 14.44
N LEU A 3 -0.23 8.02 13.82
CA LEU A 3 -1.13 9.18 13.82
C LEU A 3 -2.25 9.00 12.79
N HIS A 4 -3.47 9.43 13.12
CA HIS A 4 -4.65 9.34 12.26
C HIS A 4 -5.47 10.65 12.32
N ALA A 5 -6.09 11.03 11.21
CA ALA A 5 -6.87 12.28 11.09
C ALA A 5 -8.16 12.31 11.94
N GLY A 6 -8.62 11.16 12.44
CA GLY A 6 -9.80 11.07 13.31
C GLY A 6 -10.18 9.63 13.64
N TRP A 7 -11.14 9.47 14.55
CA TRP A 7 -11.58 8.15 15.05
C TRP A 7 -12.14 7.24 13.97
N LEU A 8 -12.99 7.77 13.07
CA LEU A 8 -13.54 7.00 11.97
C LEU A 8 -12.44 6.49 11.02
N HIS A 9 -11.46 7.34 10.69
CA HIS A 9 -10.34 6.96 9.84
C HIS A 9 -9.46 5.89 10.50
N LEU A 10 -9.20 6.01 11.80
CA LEU A 10 -8.46 5.00 12.58
C LEU A 10 -9.21 3.66 12.60
N ILE A 11 -10.48 3.66 12.97
CA ILE A 11 -11.28 2.42 13.08
C ILE A 11 -11.36 1.73 11.72
N PHE A 12 -11.61 2.47 10.65
CA PHE A 12 -11.66 1.89 9.31
C PHE A 12 -10.32 1.24 8.90
N ASN A 13 -9.20 1.96 9.10
CA ASN A 13 -7.87 1.41 8.83
C ASN A 13 -7.60 0.14 9.64
N LEU A 14 -7.93 0.13 10.93
CA LEU A 14 -7.77 -1.05 11.79
C LEU A 14 -8.62 -2.23 11.33
N LEU A 15 -9.90 -1.99 10.99
CA LEU A 15 -10.81 -3.03 10.52
C LEU A 15 -10.30 -3.65 9.22
N VAL A 16 -9.95 -2.84 8.22
CA VAL A 16 -9.40 -3.34 6.96
C VAL A 16 -8.08 -4.07 7.22
N GLN A 17 -7.16 -3.46 7.98
CA GLN A 17 -5.85 -4.05 8.29
C GLN A 17 -5.99 -5.43 8.96
N LEU A 18 -6.90 -5.60 9.91
CA LEU A 18 -7.13 -6.89 10.55
C LEU A 18 -7.78 -7.89 9.59
N LEU A 19 -8.79 -7.45 8.83
CA LEU A 19 -9.50 -8.29 7.87
C LEU A 19 -8.58 -8.85 6.78
N VAL A 20 -7.65 -8.04 6.25
CA VAL A 20 -6.74 -8.45 5.16
C VAL A 20 -5.38 -8.96 5.68
N GLY A 21 -4.89 -8.39 6.77
CA GLY A 21 -3.59 -8.74 7.34
C GLY A 21 -3.58 -10.11 8.01
N LEU A 22 -4.58 -10.43 8.83
CA LEU A 22 -4.59 -11.69 9.58
C LEU A 22 -4.60 -12.92 8.65
N PRO A 23 -5.41 -12.99 7.57
CA PRO A 23 -5.35 -14.12 6.64
C PRO A 23 -4.00 -14.28 5.95
N LEU A 24 -3.32 -13.18 5.62
CA LEU A 24 -1.98 -13.24 5.04
C LEU A 24 -0.95 -13.71 6.07
N GLU A 25 -1.06 -13.25 7.31
CA GLU A 25 -0.17 -13.61 8.41
C GLU A 25 -0.29 -15.10 8.76
N MET A 26 -1.51 -15.64 8.80
CA MET A 26 -1.74 -17.07 9.06
C MET A 26 -1.09 -17.98 8.00
N VAL A 27 -1.01 -17.54 6.74
CA VAL A 27 -0.44 -18.35 5.64
C VAL A 27 1.08 -18.15 5.52
N HIS A 28 1.54 -16.91 5.57
CA HIS A 28 2.92 -16.56 5.25
C HIS A 28 3.80 -16.31 6.48
N GLY A 29 3.21 -15.98 7.63
CA GLY A 29 3.88 -15.68 8.88
C GLY A 29 4.11 -14.17 9.09
N SER A 30 4.16 -13.77 10.35
CA SER A 30 4.15 -12.36 10.79
C SER A 30 5.29 -11.53 10.21
N LEU A 31 6.51 -12.07 10.14
CA LEU A 31 7.67 -11.33 9.66
C LEU A 31 7.50 -10.88 8.20
N ARG A 32 7.04 -11.77 7.31
CA ARG A 32 6.87 -11.48 5.88
C ARG A 32 5.79 -10.42 5.69
N ILE A 33 4.69 -10.54 6.41
CA ILE A 33 3.59 -9.57 6.35
C ILE A 33 3.99 -8.22 6.95
N GLY A 34 4.77 -8.23 8.04
CA GLY A 34 5.35 -7.03 8.62
C GLY A 34 6.27 -6.30 7.64
N VAL A 35 7.13 -7.01 6.90
CA VAL A 35 7.99 -6.42 5.86
C VAL A 35 7.16 -5.77 4.75
N VAL A 36 6.12 -6.46 4.26
CA VAL A 36 5.22 -5.92 3.23
C VAL A 36 4.52 -4.64 3.71
N TYR A 37 3.98 -4.68 4.93
CA TYR A 37 3.29 -3.53 5.52
C TYR A 37 4.23 -2.33 5.68
N MET A 38 5.44 -2.55 6.22
CA MET A 38 6.43 -1.49 6.42
C MET A 38 6.91 -0.91 5.09
N ALA A 39 7.14 -1.74 4.07
CA ALA A 39 7.47 -1.27 2.74
C ALA A 39 6.37 -0.39 2.15
N GLY A 40 5.10 -0.76 2.36
CA GLY A 40 3.94 0.04 2.00
C GLY A 40 3.92 1.41 2.66
N VAL A 41 4.14 1.47 3.97
CA VAL A 41 4.20 2.73 4.74
C VAL A 41 5.34 3.62 4.23
N LEU A 42 6.53 3.06 4.01
CA LEU A 42 7.69 3.80 3.52
C LEU A 42 7.48 4.32 2.09
N ALA A 43 7.04 3.45 1.17
CA ALA A 43 6.78 3.82 -0.22
C ALA A 43 5.61 4.81 -0.35
N GLY A 44 4.57 4.64 0.47
CA GLY A 44 3.48 5.61 0.62
C GLY A 44 4.00 7.00 1.00
N SER A 45 4.92 7.04 1.96
CA SER A 45 5.52 8.28 2.46
C SER A 45 6.44 8.96 1.46
N LEU A 46 7.35 8.19 0.86
CA LEU A 46 8.27 8.68 -0.16
C LEU A 46 7.53 9.10 -1.44
N GLY A 47 6.54 8.33 -1.88
CA GLY A 47 5.75 8.65 -3.06
C GLY A 47 5.02 9.98 -2.89
N THR A 48 4.38 10.18 -1.74
CA THR A 48 3.70 11.44 -1.41
C THR A 48 4.70 12.60 -1.38
N SER A 49 5.87 12.44 -0.77
CA SER A 49 6.84 13.54 -0.69
C SER A 49 7.39 13.99 -2.04
N VAL A 50 7.39 13.11 -3.06
CA VAL A 50 7.84 13.43 -4.42
C VAL A 50 6.74 14.05 -5.28
N ILE A 51 5.51 13.56 -5.16
CA ILE A 51 4.41 13.88 -6.10
C ILE A 51 3.42 14.90 -5.53
N ASP A 52 3.22 14.89 -4.22
CA ASP A 52 2.19 15.69 -3.53
C ASP A 52 2.75 16.14 -2.16
N SER A 53 3.77 16.99 -2.19
CA SER A 53 4.51 17.43 -0.99
C SER A 53 3.70 18.33 -0.07
N ASP A 54 2.60 18.91 -0.57
CA ASP A 54 1.82 19.95 0.11
C ASP A 54 0.67 19.37 0.96
N VAL A 55 0.50 18.04 0.97
CA VAL A 55 -0.53 17.36 1.77
C VAL A 55 0.04 16.73 3.04
N PHE A 56 -0.70 16.85 4.13
CA PHE A 56 -0.35 16.21 5.40
C PHE A 56 -0.57 14.69 5.30
N LEU A 57 0.52 13.93 5.30
CA LEU A 57 0.45 12.48 5.31
C LEU A 57 0.32 11.94 6.74
N VAL A 58 -0.86 11.42 7.06
CA VAL A 58 -1.16 10.90 8.40
C VAL A 58 -1.94 9.59 8.28
N GLY A 59 -1.32 8.47 8.68
CA GLY A 59 -2.05 7.21 8.78
C GLY A 59 -1.21 5.94 8.61
N ALA A 60 -1.91 4.82 8.75
CA ALA A 60 -1.47 3.46 8.44
C ALA A 60 -1.77 3.02 6.99
N SER A 61 -2.53 3.83 6.24
CA SER A 61 -3.19 3.41 5.00
C SER A 61 -2.23 2.96 3.90
N GLY A 62 -1.04 3.55 3.77
CA GLY A 62 -0.01 3.06 2.84
C GLY A 62 0.36 1.58 3.08
N GLY A 63 0.41 1.16 4.35
CA GLY A 63 0.59 -0.24 4.73
C GLY A 63 -0.65 -1.10 4.47
N VAL A 64 -1.86 -0.55 4.70
CA VAL A 64 -3.13 -1.26 4.41
C VAL A 64 -3.27 -1.56 2.92
N TYR A 65 -2.97 -0.59 2.06
CA TYR A 65 -2.96 -0.78 0.60
C TYR A 65 -1.87 -1.75 0.16
N ALA A 66 -0.73 -1.78 0.86
CA ALA A 66 0.27 -2.79 0.62
C ALA A 66 -0.25 -4.20 0.94
N LEU A 67 -0.99 -4.39 2.04
CA LEU A 67 -1.61 -5.68 2.37
C LEU A 67 -2.70 -6.09 1.38
N LEU A 68 -3.53 -5.14 0.92
CA LEU A 68 -4.51 -5.39 -0.14
C LEU A 68 -3.82 -5.88 -1.42
N ALA A 69 -2.74 -5.22 -1.84
CA ALA A 69 -1.95 -5.61 -3.01
C ALA A 69 -1.14 -6.91 -2.79
N ALA A 70 -0.74 -7.21 -1.56
CA ALA A 70 -0.06 -8.45 -1.21
C ALA A 70 -0.95 -9.68 -1.44
N HIS A 71 -2.27 -9.54 -1.30
CA HIS A 71 -3.16 -10.62 -1.68
C HIS A 71 -3.16 -10.87 -3.20
N LEU A 72 -3.08 -9.83 -4.03
CA LEU A 72 -2.91 -10.01 -5.46
C LEU A 72 -1.59 -10.74 -5.75
N ALA A 73 -0.49 -10.34 -5.10
CA ALA A 73 0.79 -11.07 -5.20
C ALA A 73 0.65 -12.55 -4.79
N ASN A 74 -0.06 -12.82 -3.69
CA ASN A 74 -0.31 -14.19 -3.23
C ASN A 74 -1.08 -15.02 -4.26
N VAL A 75 -2.12 -14.44 -4.86
CA VAL A 75 -2.91 -15.10 -5.91
C VAL A 75 -2.03 -15.34 -7.15
N LEU A 76 -1.18 -14.40 -7.55
CA LEU A 76 -0.27 -14.57 -8.68
C LEU A 76 0.74 -15.70 -8.45
N LEU A 77 1.25 -15.84 -7.22
CA LEU A 77 2.21 -16.90 -6.86
C LEU A 77 1.54 -18.27 -6.71
N ASN A 78 0.32 -18.30 -6.18
CA ASN A 78 -0.28 -19.54 -5.66
C ASN A 78 -1.69 -19.81 -6.24
N TYR A 79 -1.99 -19.31 -7.45
CA TYR A 79 -3.33 -19.40 -8.05
C TYR A 79 -3.83 -20.84 -8.13
N ASN A 80 -2.99 -21.76 -8.59
CA ASN A 80 -3.37 -23.15 -8.84
C ASN A 80 -3.64 -23.94 -7.56
N GLN A 81 -3.23 -23.42 -6.41
CA GLN A 81 -3.35 -24.02 -5.08
C GLN A 81 -4.51 -23.40 -4.29
N MET A 82 -5.20 -22.40 -4.85
CA MET A 82 -6.34 -21.75 -4.21
C MET A 82 -7.66 -22.24 -4.80
N GLU A 83 -8.50 -22.87 -3.99
CA GLU A 83 -9.86 -23.27 -4.39
C GLU A 83 -10.73 -22.06 -4.79
N PHE A 84 -10.51 -20.90 -4.17
CA PHE A 84 -11.35 -19.70 -4.34
C PHE A 84 -10.55 -18.42 -4.66
N GLY A 85 -9.49 -18.54 -5.46
CA GLY A 85 -8.61 -17.41 -5.82
C GLY A 85 -9.36 -16.20 -6.41
N ILE A 86 -10.32 -16.44 -7.30
CA ILE A 86 -11.14 -15.38 -7.92
C ILE A 86 -12.05 -14.69 -6.90
N VAL A 87 -12.73 -15.46 -6.03
CA VAL A 87 -13.61 -14.90 -5.00
C VAL A 87 -12.82 -14.02 -4.04
N ARG A 88 -11.60 -14.44 -3.70
CA ARG A 88 -10.68 -13.63 -2.89
C ARG A 88 -10.34 -12.31 -3.59
N LEU A 89 -9.98 -12.34 -4.89
CA LEU A 89 -9.70 -11.13 -5.66
C LEU A 89 -10.91 -10.19 -5.73
N LEU A 90 -12.12 -10.73 -5.92
CA LEU A 90 -13.35 -9.94 -5.91
C LEU A 90 -13.60 -9.28 -4.54
N ALA A 91 -13.42 -10.02 -3.45
CA ALA A 91 -13.56 -9.48 -2.10
C ALA A 91 -12.57 -8.33 -1.84
N ILE A 92 -11.31 -8.50 -2.24
CA ILE A 92 -10.28 -7.46 -2.13
C ILE A 92 -10.63 -6.25 -2.99
N PHE A 93 -11.09 -6.47 -4.21
CA PHE A 93 -11.50 -5.39 -5.11
C PHE A 93 -12.64 -4.57 -4.51
N VAL A 94 -13.64 -5.23 -3.91
CA VAL A 94 -14.75 -4.55 -3.22
C VAL A 94 -14.25 -3.74 -2.03
N VAL A 95 -13.40 -4.33 -1.17
CA VAL A 95 -12.84 -3.63 0.00
C VAL A 95 -11.99 -2.44 -0.42
N ALA A 96 -11.09 -2.62 -1.40
CA ALA A 96 -10.26 -1.55 -1.93
C ALA A 96 -11.09 -0.43 -2.58
N SER A 97 -12.11 -0.80 -3.36
CA SER A 97 -13.00 0.18 -4.00
C SER A 97 -13.82 0.95 -2.97
N ALA A 98 -14.27 0.30 -1.89
CA ALA A 98 -14.98 0.96 -0.80
C ALA A 98 -14.07 1.93 -0.03
N ASP A 99 -12.82 1.53 0.27
CA ASP A 99 -11.83 2.40 0.92
C ASP A 99 -11.50 3.63 0.06
N VAL A 100 -11.16 3.41 -1.22
CA VAL A 100 -10.90 4.50 -2.19
C VAL A 100 -12.14 5.38 -2.32
N GLY A 101 -13.33 4.80 -2.47
CA GLY A 101 -14.58 5.54 -2.60
C GLY A 101 -14.88 6.40 -1.36
N PHE A 102 -14.62 5.88 -0.16
CA PHE A 102 -14.77 6.64 1.08
C PHE A 102 -13.74 7.78 1.18
N ALA A 103 -12.49 7.55 0.79
CA ALA A 103 -11.46 8.59 0.74
C ALA A 103 -11.81 9.69 -0.27
N VAL A 104 -12.29 9.31 -1.46
CA VAL A 104 -12.76 10.23 -2.51
C VAL A 104 -13.96 11.03 -2.04
N TYR A 105 -14.97 10.37 -1.47
CA TYR A 105 -16.16 11.02 -0.93
C TYR A 105 -15.79 12.05 0.14
N ASN A 106 -14.96 11.69 1.12
CA ASN A 106 -14.55 12.63 2.16
C ASN A 106 -13.75 13.81 1.61
N ARG A 107 -12.98 13.63 0.54
CA ARG A 107 -12.23 14.73 -0.09
C ARG A 107 -13.15 15.75 -0.76
N TYR A 108 -14.14 15.30 -1.52
CA TYR A 108 -15.03 16.20 -2.27
C TYR A 108 -16.24 16.68 -1.46
N ALA A 109 -16.76 15.85 -0.54
CA ALA A 109 -17.84 16.24 0.37
C ALA A 109 -17.31 17.00 1.61
N GLY A 110 -16.08 16.74 2.04
CA GLY A 110 -15.46 17.37 3.21
C GLY A 110 -15.11 18.85 3.02
N GLU A 111 -14.88 19.30 1.78
CA GLU A 111 -14.77 20.73 1.44
C GLU A 111 -16.03 21.52 1.84
N LEU A 112 -17.21 20.88 1.88
CA LEU A 112 -18.47 21.52 2.28
C LEU A 112 -18.66 21.61 3.80
N VAL A 113 -17.88 20.87 4.61
CA VAL A 113 -18.09 20.72 6.07
C VAL A 113 -16.83 21.06 6.89
N GLY A 114 -15.74 21.52 6.26
CA GLY A 114 -14.49 21.86 6.94
C GLY A 114 -13.71 20.65 7.45
N ALA A 115 -13.86 19.49 6.80
CA ALA A 115 -13.31 18.23 7.27
C ALA A 115 -11.81 18.06 6.90
N GLY A 116 -10.91 18.70 7.66
CA GLY A 116 -9.46 18.40 7.71
C GLY A 116 -8.67 18.44 6.39
N PRO A 117 -7.33 18.30 6.44
CA PRO A 117 -6.51 18.23 5.23
C PRO A 117 -6.76 16.91 4.47
N PRO A 118 -6.69 16.93 3.13
CA PRO A 118 -7.01 15.78 2.30
C PRO A 118 -6.01 14.64 2.44
N VAL A 119 -6.50 13.40 2.37
CA VAL A 119 -5.68 12.18 2.35
C VAL A 119 -5.04 12.03 0.96
N SER A 120 -3.74 11.74 0.91
CA SER A 120 -3.01 11.58 -0.35
C SER A 120 -3.35 10.26 -1.05
N TYR A 121 -3.89 10.34 -2.28
CA TYR A 121 -4.07 9.15 -3.14
C TYR A 121 -2.73 8.55 -3.58
N VAL A 122 -1.68 9.38 -3.65
CA VAL A 122 -0.33 8.93 -4.01
C VAL A 122 0.16 7.93 -2.97
N ALA A 123 -0.05 8.21 -1.68
CA ALA A 123 0.33 7.30 -0.60
C ALA A 123 -0.28 5.91 -0.74
N HIS A 124 -1.56 5.87 -1.13
CA HIS A 124 -2.28 4.61 -1.33
C HIS A 124 -1.76 3.86 -2.55
N LEU A 125 -1.53 4.57 -3.66
CA LEU A 125 -1.02 3.99 -4.90
C LEU A 125 0.39 3.44 -4.72
N THR A 126 1.32 4.23 -4.18
CA THR A 126 2.72 3.79 -4.00
C THR A 126 2.84 2.73 -2.90
N GLY A 127 1.98 2.79 -1.87
CA GLY A 127 1.82 1.71 -0.90
C GLY A 127 1.37 0.39 -1.56
N ALA A 128 0.35 0.43 -2.42
CA ALA A 128 -0.12 -0.75 -3.17
C ALA A 128 0.97 -1.31 -4.11
N LEU A 129 1.70 -0.45 -4.82
CA LEU A 129 2.80 -0.86 -5.69
C LEU A 129 3.92 -1.56 -4.89
N ALA A 130 4.27 -1.02 -3.73
CA ALA A 130 5.21 -1.66 -2.81
C ALA A 130 4.69 -3.01 -2.31
N GLY A 131 3.41 -3.08 -1.94
CA GLY A 131 2.79 -4.33 -1.50
C GLY A 131 2.75 -5.44 -2.55
N LEU A 132 2.46 -5.08 -3.81
CA LEU A 132 2.50 -6.03 -4.91
C LEU A 132 3.93 -6.51 -5.16
N THR A 133 4.89 -5.59 -5.27
CA THR A 133 6.28 -5.92 -5.60
C THR A 133 6.95 -6.70 -4.46
N ILE A 134 6.95 -6.17 -3.23
CA ILE A 134 7.48 -6.85 -2.04
C ILE A 134 6.64 -8.07 -1.68
N GLY A 135 5.37 -8.14 -2.05
CA GLY A 135 4.58 -9.36 -1.93
C GLY A 135 5.12 -10.50 -2.80
N LEU A 136 5.42 -10.22 -4.07
CA LEU A 136 6.02 -11.22 -4.98
C LEU A 136 7.37 -11.70 -4.43
N LEU A 137 8.24 -10.74 -4.09
CA LEU A 137 9.16 -10.67 -2.93
C LEU A 137 9.15 -11.77 -1.85
N VAL A 138 8.33 -11.55 -0.85
CA VAL A 138 8.53 -12.18 0.45
C VAL A 138 7.43 -13.16 0.77
N LEU A 139 6.40 -13.32 -0.06
CA LEU A 139 5.38 -14.33 0.19
C LEU A 139 5.89 -15.73 -0.18
N LYS A 140 5.28 -16.73 0.45
CA LYS A 140 5.60 -18.13 0.17
C LYS A 140 5.08 -18.47 -1.23
N ASN A 141 5.95 -19.00 -2.08
CA ASN A 141 5.59 -19.59 -3.37
C ASN A 141 5.62 -21.12 -3.21
N PHE A 142 4.48 -21.79 -3.45
CA PHE A 142 4.33 -23.23 -3.29
C PHE A 142 4.70 -24.04 -4.55
N GLU A 143 4.83 -23.40 -5.72
CA GLU A 143 5.30 -24.01 -6.97
C GLU A 143 6.31 -23.09 -7.67
N GLN A 144 7.61 -23.32 -7.48
CA GLN A 144 8.61 -22.48 -8.17
C GLN A 144 8.65 -22.77 -9.68
N LYS A 145 8.23 -21.82 -10.52
CA LYS A 145 8.41 -21.86 -11.97
C LYS A 145 9.41 -20.81 -12.45
N LEU A 146 10.23 -21.14 -13.45
CA LEU A 146 11.26 -20.23 -14.01
C LEU A 146 10.69 -18.89 -14.51
N ARG A 147 9.45 -18.90 -15.05
CA ARG A 147 8.74 -17.68 -15.49
C ARG A 147 8.39 -16.75 -14.33
N GLU A 148 8.09 -17.29 -13.16
CA GLU A 148 7.81 -16.51 -11.95
C GLU A 148 9.09 -15.83 -11.45
N GLN A 149 10.25 -16.48 -11.64
CA GLN A 149 11.56 -15.93 -11.29
C GLN A 149 11.94 -14.69 -12.14
N LEU A 150 11.50 -14.62 -13.40
CA LEU A 150 11.69 -13.42 -14.23
C LEU A 150 10.79 -12.25 -13.76
N MET A 151 9.50 -12.52 -13.50
CA MET A 151 8.59 -11.48 -12.98
C MET A 151 9.10 -10.92 -11.65
N TRP A 152 9.72 -11.77 -10.85
CA TRP A 152 10.42 -11.44 -9.62
C TRP A 152 11.55 -10.41 -9.80
N TRP A 153 12.48 -10.65 -10.72
CA TRP A 153 13.59 -9.72 -10.98
C TRP A 153 13.11 -8.40 -11.56
N ILE A 154 12.08 -8.43 -12.40
CA ILE A 154 11.45 -7.20 -12.93
C ILE A 154 10.81 -6.40 -11.77
N ALA A 155 10.04 -7.05 -10.90
CA ALA A 155 9.40 -6.40 -9.75
C ALA A 155 10.43 -5.79 -8.79
N LEU A 156 11.51 -6.51 -8.48
CA LEU A 156 12.60 -6.01 -7.65
C LEU A 156 13.30 -4.80 -8.30
N GLY A 157 13.59 -4.89 -9.60
CA GLY A 157 14.23 -3.81 -10.34
C GLY A 157 13.39 -2.53 -10.35
N VAL A 158 12.08 -2.65 -10.62
CA VAL A 158 11.16 -1.50 -10.59
C VAL A 158 11.08 -0.88 -9.20
N TYR A 159 10.91 -1.69 -8.15
CA TYR A 159 10.82 -1.17 -6.78
C TYR A 159 12.11 -0.46 -6.34
N ALA A 160 13.28 -1.05 -6.62
CA ALA A 160 14.57 -0.47 -6.29
C ALA A 160 14.79 0.85 -7.04
N ALA A 161 14.49 0.90 -8.34
CA ALA A 161 14.62 2.10 -9.14
C ALA A 161 13.73 3.25 -8.63
N CYS A 162 12.45 2.98 -8.35
CA CYS A 162 11.52 3.97 -7.79
C CYS A 162 11.98 4.48 -6.42
N THR A 163 12.47 3.59 -5.55
CA THR A 163 12.95 3.96 -4.21
C THR A 163 14.21 4.82 -4.29
N ILE A 164 15.19 4.42 -5.11
CA ILE A 164 16.44 5.17 -5.29
C ILE A 164 16.13 6.56 -5.86
N PHE A 165 15.28 6.63 -6.88
CA PHE A 165 14.85 7.91 -7.46
C PHE A 165 14.20 8.81 -6.40
N ALA A 166 13.26 8.29 -5.61
CA ALA A 166 12.58 9.08 -4.58
C ALA A 166 13.54 9.58 -3.50
N VAL A 167 14.49 8.74 -3.07
CA VAL A 167 15.53 9.13 -2.09
C VAL A 167 16.42 10.23 -2.68
N ILE A 168 16.92 10.05 -3.89
CA ILE A 168 17.75 11.07 -4.56
C ILE A 168 16.97 12.38 -4.68
N TYR A 169 15.73 12.33 -5.15
CA TYR A 169 14.88 13.51 -5.29
C TYR A 169 14.72 14.26 -3.97
N ASN A 170 14.45 13.57 -2.86
CA ASN A 170 14.31 14.20 -1.54
C ASN A 170 15.64 14.77 -1.01
N VAL A 171 16.79 14.19 -1.38
CA VAL A 171 18.12 14.69 -0.98
C VAL A 171 18.54 15.89 -1.83
N THR A 172 18.22 15.90 -3.13
CA THR A 172 18.74 16.88 -4.08
C THR A 172 17.78 18.04 -4.35
N SER A 173 16.50 17.91 -4.02
CA SER A 173 15.52 18.99 -4.20
C SER A 173 15.53 19.86 -2.93
N PRO A 174 16.06 21.09 -2.97
CA PRO A 174 16.05 21.97 -1.82
C PRO A 174 14.61 22.25 -1.45
N SER A 175 14.28 22.13 -0.16
CA SER A 175 13.01 22.54 0.42
C SER A 175 12.58 23.87 -0.19
N TYR A 176 11.34 23.97 -0.68
CA TYR A 176 10.75 25.26 -1.02
C TYR A 176 10.98 26.21 0.15
N THR A 177 11.77 27.25 -0.10
CA THR A 177 12.06 28.32 0.83
C THR A 177 10.72 28.86 1.30
N TYR A 178 10.39 28.71 2.59
CA TYR A 178 9.32 29.51 3.17
C TYR A 178 9.76 30.97 3.02
N ALA A 179 9.10 31.69 2.13
CA ALA A 179 9.16 33.13 2.11
C ALA A 179 8.64 33.63 3.47
N THR A 180 9.55 34.13 4.29
CA THR A 180 9.25 35.10 5.35
C THR A 180 9.54 36.49 4.83
#